data_AF-A0A7W0G6C7-F1
#
_entry.id   AF-A0A7W0G6C7-F1
#
_cell.length_a   1.000
_cell.length_b   1.000
_cell.length_c   1.000
_cell.angle_alpha   90.00
_cell.angle_beta   90.00
_cell.angle_gamma   90.00
#
_symmetry.space_group_name_H-M   'P 1'
#
loop_
_entity.id
_entity.type
_entity.pdbx_description
1 polymer ?
#
loop_
_entity_poly.entity_id
_entity_poly.type
_entity_poly.pdbx_seq_one_letter_code
_entity_poly.pdbx_strand_id
1 'polypeptide(L)'
;MKRTKWVERKFEFNLPVGVFPCVVERLRGTPARMDELFRALPSQILTVRVDGAWSIQEQVGHLLDLDELHEGRLEDYDQHLDVLRPADMSNRKTFEAGHNSAPIDELLKGFRDARARFIRRLEELDEDAVARTALHQRLQKQMRVIDMALFVAEHDDHHLASINELSRLLAAR
;
A
#
# COMPACT_ATOMS: atom_id res chain seq x y z
N MET A 1 -17.92 11.74 7.12
CA MET A 1 -17.17 11.32 8.33
C MET A 1 -15.70 11.66 8.11
N LYS A 2 -15.00 12.22 9.10
CA LYS A 2 -13.57 12.53 8.98
C LYS A 2 -12.74 11.27 9.22
N ARG A 3 -11.82 10.92 8.31
CA ARG A 3 -10.91 9.76 8.51
C ARG A 3 -9.77 10.09 9.46
N THR A 4 -9.34 9.08 10.21
CA THR A 4 -8.09 9.12 10.99
C THR A 4 -6.90 9.13 10.05
N LYS A 5 -5.91 10.00 10.30
CA LYS A 5 -4.69 10.02 9.48
C LYS A 5 -3.93 8.70 9.62
N TRP A 6 -3.31 8.22 8.54
CA TRP A 6 -2.56 6.96 8.56
C TRP A 6 -1.52 6.88 9.69
N VAL A 7 -0.75 7.95 9.87
CA VAL A 7 0.32 8.01 10.88
C VAL A 7 -0.21 7.96 12.32
N GLU A 8 -1.47 8.32 12.55
CA GLU A 8 -2.14 8.31 13.85
C GLU A 8 -2.80 6.94 14.15
N ARG A 9 -2.91 6.04 13.15
CA ARG A 9 -3.50 4.72 13.34
C ARG A 9 -2.61 3.84 14.23
N LYS A 10 -3.26 3.10 15.13
CA LYS A 10 -2.64 2.07 15.98
C LYS A 10 -2.97 0.69 15.43
N PHE A 11 -2.06 -0.26 15.64
CA PHE A 11 -2.17 -1.63 15.12
C PHE A 11 -1.82 -2.61 16.23
N GLU A 12 -2.71 -3.57 16.51
CA GLU A 12 -2.50 -4.55 17.58
C GLU A 12 -1.71 -5.77 17.14
N PHE A 13 -1.86 -6.22 15.88
CA PHE A 13 -1.13 -7.35 15.29
C PHE A 13 -1.34 -8.68 16.04
N ASN A 14 -2.61 -9.02 16.27
CA ASN A 14 -3.03 -10.20 17.04
C ASN A 14 -3.68 -11.29 16.17
N LEU A 15 -3.54 -11.22 14.84
CA LEU A 15 -4.12 -12.25 13.98
C LEU A 15 -3.42 -13.60 14.19
N PRO A 16 -4.17 -14.71 14.26
CA PRO A 16 -3.57 -16.04 14.21
C PRO A 16 -2.94 -16.28 12.84
N VAL A 17 -1.79 -16.98 12.81
CA VAL A 17 -1.01 -17.21 11.59
C VAL A 17 -1.84 -17.89 10.50
N GLY A 18 -2.74 -18.81 10.86
CA GLY A 18 -3.63 -19.50 9.93
C GLY A 18 -4.61 -18.59 9.15
N VAL A 19 -4.75 -17.32 9.50
CA VAL A 19 -5.54 -16.33 8.73
C VAL A 19 -4.72 -15.70 7.60
N PHE A 20 -3.42 -15.97 7.50
CA PHE A 20 -2.54 -15.41 6.49
C PHE A 20 -3.07 -15.50 5.05
N PRO A 21 -3.63 -16.64 4.57
CA PRO A 21 -4.20 -16.70 3.23
C PRO A 21 -5.32 -15.68 2.98
N CYS A 22 -6.14 -15.38 4.00
CA CYS A 22 -7.20 -14.37 3.90
C CYS A 22 -6.63 -12.94 3.80
N VAL A 23 -5.51 -12.68 4.47
CA VAL A 23 -4.81 -11.39 4.39
C VAL A 23 -4.21 -11.21 2.99
N VAL A 24 -3.59 -12.26 2.45
CA VAL A 24 -3.04 -12.29 1.08
C VAL A 24 -4.14 -12.04 0.05
N GLU A 25 -5.33 -12.62 0.21
CA GLU A 25 -6.47 -12.36 -0.68
C GLU A 25 -6.87 -10.88 -0.72
N ARG A 26 -6.91 -10.22 0.44
CA ARG A 26 -7.23 -8.77 0.52
C ARG A 26 -6.22 -7.93 -0.27
N LEU A 27 -4.93 -8.24 -0.14
CA LEU A 27 -3.86 -7.59 -0.90
C LEU A 27 -3.97 -7.85 -2.41
N ARG A 28 -4.33 -9.09 -2.80
CA ARG A 28 -4.52 -9.48 -4.20
C ARG A 28 -5.68 -8.72 -4.84
N GLY A 29 -6.71 -8.38 -4.06
CA GLY A 29 -7.88 -7.64 -4.52
C GLY A 29 -7.64 -6.14 -4.74
N THR A 30 -6.57 -5.54 -4.22
CA THR A 30 -6.37 -4.07 -4.34
C THR A 30 -6.27 -3.58 -5.79
N PRO A 31 -5.45 -4.17 -6.68
CA PRO A 31 -5.38 -3.72 -8.07
C PRO A 31 -6.72 -3.79 -8.80
N ALA A 32 -7.54 -4.82 -8.56
CA ALA A 32 -8.86 -4.94 -9.19
C ALA A 32 -9.82 -3.84 -8.72
N ARG A 33 -9.82 -3.55 -7.41
CA ARG A 33 -10.60 -2.43 -6.84
C ARG A 33 -10.12 -1.08 -7.37
N MET A 34 -8.82 -0.94 -7.62
CA MET A 34 -8.24 0.25 -8.22
C MET A 34 -8.73 0.45 -9.66
N ASP A 35 -8.62 -0.57 -10.51
CA ASP A 35 -9.10 -0.51 -11.91
C ASP A 35 -10.57 -0.10 -11.98
N GLU A 36 -11.41 -0.68 -11.11
CA GLU A 36 -12.84 -0.38 -11.08
C GLU A 36 -13.11 1.08 -10.68
N LEU A 37 -12.38 1.61 -9.68
CA LEU A 37 -12.49 3.02 -9.32
C LEU A 37 -12.13 3.91 -10.52
N PHE A 38 -10.97 3.67 -11.15
CA PHE A 38 -10.47 4.52 -12.23
C PHE A 38 -11.33 4.50 -13.49
N ARG A 39 -12.00 3.38 -13.79
CA ARG A 39 -12.95 3.29 -14.92
C ARG A 39 -14.09 4.30 -14.79
N ALA A 40 -14.50 4.63 -13.58
CA ALA A 40 -15.60 5.56 -13.32
C ALA A 40 -15.16 7.03 -13.20
N LEU A 41 -13.85 7.32 -13.21
CA LEU A 41 -13.33 8.67 -12.96
C LEU A 41 -13.10 9.45 -14.26
N PRO A 42 -13.56 10.71 -14.36
CA PRO A 42 -13.18 11.59 -15.45
C PRO A 42 -11.66 11.84 -15.46
N SER A 43 -11.03 11.79 -16.63
CA SER A 43 -9.58 12.02 -16.76
C SER A 43 -9.12 13.39 -16.22
N GLN A 44 -10.00 14.39 -16.31
CA GLN A 44 -9.77 15.79 -15.91
C GLN A 44 -9.47 15.96 -14.42
N ILE A 45 -9.93 15.03 -13.57
CA ILE A 45 -9.77 15.14 -12.11
C ILE A 45 -8.57 14.36 -11.58
N LEU A 46 -7.95 13.49 -12.39
CA LEU A 46 -6.96 12.51 -11.93
C LEU A 46 -5.70 13.18 -11.36
N THR A 47 -5.30 14.31 -11.91
CA THR A 47 -4.05 15.03 -11.57
C THR A 47 -4.28 16.27 -10.72
N VAL A 48 -5.53 16.60 -10.39
CA VAL A 48 -5.86 17.80 -9.59
C VAL A 48 -5.44 17.57 -8.14
N ARG A 49 -4.55 18.42 -7.65
CA ARG A 49 -4.21 18.50 -6.22
C ARG A 49 -5.16 19.47 -5.52
N VAL A 50 -5.65 19.07 -4.34
CA VAL A 50 -6.53 19.90 -3.51
C VAL A 50 -5.81 20.19 -2.20
N ASP A 51 -5.71 21.47 -1.84
CA ASP A 51 -5.12 21.94 -0.57
C ASP A 51 -3.71 21.37 -0.29
N GLY A 52 -2.91 21.19 -1.36
CA GLY A 52 -1.56 20.64 -1.27
C GLY A 52 -1.48 19.12 -1.03
N ALA A 53 -2.62 18.42 -0.96
CA ALA A 53 -2.66 16.96 -0.87
C ALA A 53 -2.34 16.31 -2.23
N TRP A 54 -1.93 15.04 -2.19
CA TRP A 54 -1.77 14.21 -3.38
C TRP A 54 -3.07 14.11 -4.18
N SER A 55 -2.93 14.25 -5.49
CA SER A 55 -3.97 13.97 -6.47
C SER A 55 -4.31 12.48 -6.53
N ILE A 56 -5.40 12.12 -7.21
CA ILE A 56 -5.85 10.73 -7.35
C ILE A 56 -4.76 9.85 -7.97
N GLN A 57 -4.07 10.33 -9.00
CA GLN A 57 -3.02 9.58 -9.67
C GLN A 57 -1.78 9.39 -8.79
N GLU A 58 -1.43 10.38 -7.97
CA GLU A 58 -0.34 10.27 -6.99
C GLU A 58 -0.66 9.29 -5.87
N GLN A 59 -1.93 9.10 -5.49
CA GLN A 59 -2.30 8.04 -4.55
C GLN A 59 -1.95 6.65 -5.10
N VAL A 60 -2.16 6.41 -6.40
CA VAL A 60 -1.80 5.14 -7.07
C VAL A 60 -0.30 5.01 -7.21
N GLY A 61 0.35 6.07 -7.69
CA GLY A 61 1.81 6.12 -7.81
C GLY A 61 2.50 5.82 -6.48
N HIS A 62 1.97 6.33 -5.37
CA HIS A 62 2.48 6.04 -4.03
C HIS A 62 2.39 4.54 -3.66
N LEU A 63 1.28 3.88 -3.97
CA LEU A 63 1.15 2.44 -3.71
C LEU A 63 2.14 1.62 -4.55
N LEU A 64 2.33 1.99 -5.82
CA LEU A 64 3.36 1.42 -6.68
C LEU A 64 4.77 1.64 -6.11
N ASP A 65 5.07 2.85 -5.63
CA ASP A 65 6.37 3.16 -5.03
C ASP A 65 6.69 2.27 -3.83
N LEU A 66 5.66 1.93 -3.03
CA LEU A 66 5.80 1.16 -1.80
C LEU A 66 5.89 -0.35 -1.99
N ASP A 67 5.40 -0.93 -3.09
CA ASP A 67 5.57 -2.38 -3.32
C ASP A 67 7.07 -2.77 -3.38
N GLU A 68 7.96 -1.87 -3.83
CA GLU A 68 9.42 -2.07 -3.72
C GLU A 68 9.88 -2.17 -2.26
N LEU A 69 9.36 -1.32 -1.38
CA LEU A 69 9.64 -1.40 0.06
C LEU A 69 9.10 -2.71 0.66
N HIS A 70 7.94 -3.17 0.21
CA HIS A 70 7.29 -4.37 0.72
C HIS A 70 8.05 -5.64 0.32
N GLU A 71 8.46 -5.75 -0.95
CA GLU A 71 9.37 -6.82 -1.40
C GLU A 71 10.69 -6.78 -0.64
N GLY A 72 11.21 -5.57 -0.42
CA GLY A 72 12.41 -5.39 0.39
C GLY A 72 12.27 -5.92 1.81
N ARG A 73 11.15 -5.65 2.48
CA ARG A 73 10.93 -6.15 3.84
C ARG A 73 10.84 -7.68 3.89
N LEU A 74 10.36 -8.35 2.85
CA LEU A 74 10.42 -9.81 2.78
C LEU A 74 11.88 -10.30 2.77
N GLU A 75 12.79 -9.62 2.06
CA GLU A 75 14.22 -9.95 2.10
C GLU A 75 14.84 -9.74 3.50
N ASP A 76 14.36 -8.73 4.25
CA ASP A 76 14.82 -8.50 5.63
C ASP A 76 14.43 -9.67 6.54
N TYR A 77 13.22 -10.22 6.37
CA TYR A 77 12.78 -11.42 7.06
C TYR A 77 13.54 -12.67 6.62
N ASP A 78 13.84 -12.81 5.33
CA ASP A 78 14.64 -13.93 4.80
C ASP A 78 16.06 -13.91 5.39
N GLN A 79 16.64 -12.72 5.56
CA GLN A 79 17.95 -12.51 6.17
C GLN A 79 17.93 -12.51 7.70
N HIS A 80 16.76 -12.70 8.33
CA HIS A 80 16.61 -12.70 9.78
C HIS A 80 17.13 -11.41 10.45
N LEU A 81 16.91 -10.27 9.80
CA LEU A 81 17.32 -8.98 10.37
C LEU A 81 16.44 -8.64 11.59
N ASP A 82 17.07 -8.13 12.65
CA ASP A 82 16.36 -7.71 13.87
C ASP A 82 15.40 -6.53 13.62
N VAL A 83 15.65 -5.76 12.56
CA VAL A 83 14.99 -4.50 12.26
C VAL A 83 14.65 -4.45 10.77
N LEU A 84 13.37 -4.16 10.46
CA LEU A 84 12.93 -3.93 9.09
C LEU A 84 13.46 -2.62 8.54
N ARG A 85 13.77 -2.61 7.23
CA ARG A 85 14.13 -1.39 6.52
C ARG A 85 13.03 -0.32 6.68
N PRO A 86 13.44 0.94 6.98
CA PRO A 86 12.49 2.00 7.30
C PRO A 86 11.74 2.44 6.04
N ALA A 87 10.50 2.90 6.22
CA ALA A 87 9.81 3.65 5.19
C ALA A 87 10.37 5.08 5.14
N ASP A 88 10.46 5.66 3.95
CA ASP A 88 10.72 7.09 3.80
C ASP A 88 9.49 7.90 4.21
N MET A 89 9.53 8.46 5.43
CA MET A 89 8.44 9.25 5.98
C MET A 89 8.25 10.61 5.28
N SER A 90 9.19 11.05 4.45
CA SER A 90 9.06 12.24 3.62
C SER A 90 8.32 11.97 2.30
N ASN A 91 8.13 10.70 1.95
CA ASN A 91 7.55 10.25 0.68
C ASN A 91 8.24 10.89 -0.54
N ARG A 92 9.56 11.09 -0.47
CA ARG A 92 10.34 11.80 -1.48
C ARG A 92 10.16 11.18 -2.86
N LYS A 93 10.22 9.84 -2.95
CA LYS A 93 10.02 9.09 -4.20
C LYS A 93 8.69 9.45 -4.87
N THR A 94 7.60 9.53 -4.12
CA THR A 94 6.27 9.86 -4.65
C THR A 94 6.18 11.30 -5.18
N PHE A 95 6.86 12.25 -4.55
CA PHE A 95 6.92 13.63 -5.05
C PHE A 95 7.82 13.79 -6.27
N GLU A 96 8.92 13.03 -6.34
CA GLU A 96 9.93 13.13 -7.41
C GLU A 96 9.61 12.30 -8.65
N ALA A 97 8.79 11.25 -8.52
CA ALA A 97 8.50 10.30 -9.61
C ALA A 97 7.65 10.87 -10.75
N GLY A 98 7.05 12.05 -10.60
CA GLY A 98 6.28 12.70 -11.66
C GLY A 98 5.02 11.91 -12.07
N HIS A 99 4.37 11.22 -11.12
CA HIS A 99 3.22 10.35 -11.37
C HIS A 99 2.10 11.00 -12.20
N ASN A 100 1.85 12.31 -12.01
CA ASN A 100 0.83 13.06 -12.78
C ASN A 100 1.18 13.30 -14.25
N SER A 101 2.42 13.02 -14.66
CA SER A 101 2.85 13.10 -16.05
C SER A 101 2.83 11.75 -16.77
N ALA A 102 2.64 10.65 -16.03
CA ALA A 102 2.55 9.31 -16.60
C ALA A 102 1.13 9.03 -17.14
N PRO A 103 0.97 8.20 -18.19
CA PRO A 103 -0.32 7.63 -18.54
C PRO A 103 -0.87 6.81 -17.37
N ILE A 104 -2.15 7.02 -17.03
CA ILE A 104 -2.75 6.33 -15.88
C ILE A 104 -2.75 4.81 -16.04
N ASP A 105 -2.96 4.31 -17.26
CA ASP A 105 -2.95 2.88 -17.55
C ASP A 105 -1.58 2.24 -17.27
N GLU A 106 -0.49 2.99 -17.45
CA GLU A 106 0.86 2.53 -17.13
C GLU A 106 1.08 2.42 -15.61
N LEU A 107 0.57 3.37 -14.83
CA LEU A 107 0.64 3.31 -13.36
C LEU A 107 -0.20 2.16 -12.80
N LEU A 108 -1.43 1.99 -13.30
CA LEU A 108 -2.31 0.89 -12.88
C LEU A 108 -1.70 -0.46 -13.23
N LYS A 109 -1.15 -0.60 -14.45
CA LYS A 109 -0.45 -1.81 -14.86
C LYS A 109 0.80 -2.05 -14.01
N GLY A 110 1.61 -1.01 -13.79
CA GLY A 110 2.81 -1.08 -12.97
C GLY A 110 2.50 -1.55 -11.55
N PHE A 111 1.48 -0.96 -10.91
CA PHE A 111 1.02 -1.36 -9.59
C PHE A 111 0.52 -2.81 -9.57
N ARG A 112 -0.28 -3.21 -10.57
CA ARG A 112 -0.75 -4.60 -10.70
C ARG A 112 0.40 -5.60 -10.82
N ASP A 113 1.40 -5.30 -11.65
CA ASP A 113 2.55 -6.16 -11.86
C ASP A 113 3.42 -6.25 -10.60
N ALA A 114 3.65 -5.13 -9.92
CA ALA A 114 4.38 -5.07 -8.65
C ALA A 114 3.67 -5.85 -7.56
N ARG A 115 2.37 -5.60 -7.38
CA ARG A 115 1.56 -6.35 -6.42
C ARG A 115 1.56 -7.84 -6.72
N ALA A 116 1.44 -8.26 -7.97
CA ALA A 116 1.45 -9.67 -8.33
C ALA A 116 2.78 -10.36 -7.97
N ARG A 117 3.92 -9.68 -8.08
CA ARG A 117 5.22 -10.21 -7.61
C ARG A 117 5.25 -10.34 -6.08
N PHE A 118 4.81 -9.30 -5.37
CA PHE A 118 4.74 -9.32 -3.92
C PHE A 118 3.83 -10.46 -3.40
N ILE A 119 2.65 -10.65 -4.00
CA ILE A 119 1.73 -11.74 -3.66
C ILE A 119 2.37 -13.11 -3.89
N ARG A 120 3.04 -13.35 -5.03
CA ARG A 120 3.69 -14.64 -5.29
C ARG A 120 4.72 -14.99 -4.21
N ARG A 121 5.54 -14.02 -3.79
CA ARG A 121 6.50 -14.22 -2.70
C ARG A 121 5.82 -14.56 -1.37
N LEU A 122 4.68 -13.94 -1.07
CA LEU A 122 3.91 -14.26 0.15
C LEU A 122 3.32 -15.68 0.10
N GLU A 123 2.86 -16.13 -1.07
CA GLU A 123 2.27 -17.46 -1.26
C GLU A 123 3.29 -18.61 -1.16
N GLU A 124 4.58 -18.32 -1.35
CA GLU A 124 5.68 -19.29 -1.22
C GLU A 124 6.11 -19.52 0.23
N LEU A 125 5.64 -18.71 1.18
CA LEU A 125 6.05 -18.80 2.58
C LEU A 125 5.34 -19.94 3.32
N ASP A 126 6.11 -20.68 4.12
CA ASP A 126 5.57 -21.63 5.10
C ASP A 126 5.14 -20.95 6.41
N GLU A 127 4.53 -21.72 7.31
CA GLU A 127 3.98 -21.20 8.57
C GLU A 127 5.05 -20.52 9.45
N ASP A 128 6.25 -21.12 9.51
CA ASP A 128 7.38 -20.57 10.27
C ASP A 128 7.84 -19.24 9.68
N ALA A 129 7.98 -19.15 8.36
CA ALA A 129 8.33 -17.91 7.66
C ALA A 129 7.28 -16.82 7.87
N VAL A 130 5.99 -17.16 7.80
CA VAL A 130 4.89 -16.22 8.05
C VAL A 130 4.91 -15.69 9.50
N ALA A 131 5.36 -16.51 10.44
CA ALA A 131 5.49 -16.16 11.85
C ALA A 131 6.78 -15.39 12.20
N ARG A 132 7.78 -15.33 11.30
CA ARG A 132 9.04 -14.59 11.53
C ARG A 132 8.77 -13.13 11.84
N THR A 133 9.52 -12.58 12.79
CA THR A 133 9.35 -11.23 13.32
C THR A 133 10.60 -10.39 13.18
N ALA A 134 10.40 -9.09 12.98
CA ALA A 134 11.44 -8.06 13.03
C ALA A 134 10.83 -6.75 13.54
N LEU A 135 11.66 -5.85 14.07
CA LEU A 135 11.20 -4.56 14.61
C LEU A 135 10.79 -3.60 13.49
N HIS A 136 9.56 -3.10 13.53
CA HIS A 136 9.11 -2.04 12.63
C HIS A 136 9.43 -0.64 13.18
N GLN A 137 10.41 0.05 12.57
CA GLN A 137 10.97 1.33 13.03
C GLN A 137 9.94 2.42 13.39
N ARG A 138 8.92 2.68 12.56
CA ARG A 138 7.93 3.73 12.88
C ARG A 138 7.03 3.35 14.06
N LEU A 139 6.66 2.08 14.14
CA LEU A 139 5.66 1.61 15.09
C LEU A 139 6.30 1.22 16.43
N GLN A 140 7.62 0.98 16.44
CA GLN A 140 8.36 0.45 17.58
C GLN A 140 7.71 -0.82 18.15
N LYS A 141 7.25 -1.69 17.24
CA LYS A 141 6.62 -2.98 17.53
C LYS A 141 7.29 -4.08 16.74
N GLN A 142 7.39 -5.26 17.36
CA GLN A 142 7.66 -6.49 16.64
C GLN A 142 6.52 -6.73 15.65
N MET A 143 6.90 -7.03 14.40
CA MET A 143 5.99 -7.20 13.29
C MET A 143 6.32 -8.51 12.61
N ARG A 144 5.38 -9.46 12.64
CA ARG A 144 5.51 -10.69 11.87
C ARG A 144 5.23 -10.44 10.39
N VAL A 145 5.56 -11.38 9.51
CA VAL A 145 5.24 -11.26 8.09
C VAL A 145 3.72 -11.10 7.86
N ILE A 146 2.88 -11.88 8.56
CA ILE A 146 1.41 -11.71 8.50
C ILE A 146 0.98 -10.29 8.93
N ASP A 147 1.64 -9.71 9.92
CA ASP A 147 1.32 -8.38 10.42
C ASP A 147 1.74 -7.30 9.43
N MET A 148 2.88 -7.49 8.75
CA MET A 148 3.33 -6.65 7.65
C MET A 148 2.34 -6.70 6.48
N ALA A 149 1.91 -7.90 6.08
CA ALA A 149 0.90 -8.07 5.02
C ALA A 149 -0.43 -7.38 5.37
N LEU A 150 -0.90 -7.54 6.62
CA LEU A 150 -2.10 -6.84 7.09
C LEU A 150 -1.90 -5.32 7.09
N PHE A 151 -0.75 -4.84 7.54
CA PHE A 151 -0.41 -3.43 7.56
C PHE A 151 -0.42 -2.82 6.15
N VAL A 152 0.08 -3.55 5.15
CA VAL A 152 0.00 -3.13 3.73
C VAL A 152 -1.45 -3.12 3.26
N ALA A 153 -2.26 -4.13 3.58
CA ALA A 153 -3.67 -4.17 3.18
C ALA A 153 -4.50 -3.02 3.79
N GLU A 154 -4.21 -2.67 5.05
CA GLU A 154 -4.79 -1.51 5.71
C GLU A 154 -4.35 -0.18 5.08
N HIS A 155 -3.13 -0.14 4.56
CA HIS A 155 -2.58 1.02 3.85
C HIS A 155 -3.24 1.21 2.48
N ASP A 156 -3.35 0.14 1.71
CA ASP A 156 -4.08 0.14 0.44
C ASP A 156 -5.49 0.71 0.60
N ASP A 157 -6.24 0.21 1.59
CA ASP A 157 -7.61 0.67 1.86
C ASP A 157 -7.63 2.14 2.31
N HIS A 158 -6.58 2.60 2.99
CA HIS A 158 -6.42 4.02 3.30
C HIS A 158 -6.35 4.86 2.02
N HIS A 159 -5.58 4.42 1.01
CA HIS A 159 -5.43 5.12 -0.26
C HIS A 159 -6.66 5.01 -1.16
N LEU A 160 -7.30 3.84 -1.24
CA LEU A 160 -8.56 3.66 -1.96
C LEU A 160 -9.66 4.59 -1.43
N ALA A 161 -9.74 4.77 -0.11
CA ALA A 161 -10.68 5.71 0.48
C ALA A 161 -10.29 7.18 0.22
N SER A 162 -9.00 7.54 0.20
CA SER A 162 -8.58 8.90 -0.23
C SER A 162 -8.97 9.19 -1.68
N ILE A 163 -8.81 8.23 -2.59
CA ILE A 163 -9.23 8.37 -4.00
C ILE A 163 -10.73 8.62 -4.09
N ASN A 164 -11.53 7.86 -3.34
CA ASN A 164 -12.98 8.05 -3.28
C ASN A 164 -13.38 9.42 -2.73
N GLU A 165 -12.68 9.93 -1.71
CA GLU A 165 -12.93 11.26 -1.13
C GLU A 165 -12.62 12.37 -2.13
N LEU A 166 -11.46 12.30 -2.78
CA LEU A 166 -11.04 13.24 -3.82
C LEU A 166 -11.98 13.21 -5.02
N SER A 167 -12.38 12.02 -5.47
CA SER A 167 -13.34 11.84 -6.56
C SER A 167 -14.65 12.59 -6.29
N ARG A 168 -15.26 12.38 -5.12
CA ARG A 168 -16.51 13.07 -4.75
C ARG A 168 -16.33 14.57 -4.60
N LEU A 169 -15.21 15.01 -4.02
CA LEU A 169 -14.92 16.43 -3.83
C LEU A 169 -14.76 17.16 -5.16
N LEU A 170 -14.10 16.53 -6.14
CA LEU A 170 -13.83 17.11 -7.45
C LEU A 170 -15.03 16.98 -8.40
N ALA A 171 -15.85 15.94 -8.26
CA ALA A 171 -17.10 15.80 -9.03
C ALA A 171 -18.20 16.79 -8.58
N ALA A 172 -18.09 17.33 -7.37
CA ALA A 172 -19.02 18.34 -6.83
C ALA A 172 -18.62 19.79 -7.18
N ARG A 173 -17.52 20.00 -7.90
CA ARG A 173 -17.02 21.29 -8.37
C ARG A 173 -17.31 21.47 -9.85
#